data_AF-A0A2U8I9A1-F1
#
_entry.id   AF-A0A2U8I9A1-F1
#
_cell.length_a   1.000
_cell.length_b   1.000
_cell.length_c   1.000
_cell.angle_alpha   90.00
_cell.angle_beta   90.00
_cell.angle_gamma   90.00
#
_symmetry.space_group_name_H-M   'P 1'
#
loop_
_entity.id
_entity.type
_entity.pdbx_description
1 polymer ?
#
loop_
_entity_poly.entity_id
_entity_poly.type
_entity_poly.pdbx_seq_one_letter_code
_entity_poly.pdbx_strand_id
1 'polypeptide(L)' 'MAQLTSQGMHANQQITFLSDGADNLRELQFSFYPESRHVLDWFHITMRLTVLNQYAKGVEKSDPAIGTVSFRYT' A
#
# COMPACT_ATOMS: atom_id res chain seq x y z
N MET A 1 5.30 -2.83 -22.36
CA MET A 1 5.11 -1.71 -23.31
C MET A 1 3.96 -1.89 -24.29
N ALA A 2 3.89 -3.00 -25.05
CA ALA A 2 2.86 -3.19 -26.10
C ALA A 2 1.41 -3.03 -25.62
N GLN A 3 1.09 -3.48 -24.40
CA GLN A 3 -0.26 -3.34 -23.84
C GLN A 3 -0.69 -1.87 -23.65
N LEU A 4 0.11 -1.05 -22.98
CA LEU A 4 -0.22 0.37 -22.76
C LEU A 4 -0.21 1.16 -24.08
N THR A 5 0.73 0.86 -24.99
CA THR A 5 0.73 1.47 -26.33
C THR A 5 -0.52 1.09 -27.13
N SER A 6 -1.01 -0.14 -27.02
CA SER A 6 -2.27 -0.57 -27.65
C SER A 6 -3.50 0.16 -27.09
N GLN A 7 -3.39 0.68 -25.86
CA GLN A 7 -4.40 1.52 -25.20
C GLN A 7 -4.20 3.03 -25.49
N GLY A 8 -3.32 3.39 -26.43
CA GLY A 8 -3.11 4.78 -26.86
C GLY A 8 -2.06 5.56 -26.07
N MET A 9 -1.24 4.91 -25.25
CA MET A 9 -0.16 5.58 -24.54
C MET A 9 0.92 6.10 -25.51
N HIS A 10 1.22 7.39 -25.43
CA HIS A 10 2.26 8.04 -26.23
C HIS A 10 3.64 7.94 -25.58
N ALA A 11 4.70 7.92 -26.40
CA ALA A 11 6.06 8.12 -25.93
C ALA A 11 6.17 9.55 -25.36
N ASN A 12 6.70 9.70 -24.13
CA ASN A 12 6.84 10.96 -23.36
C ASN A 12 5.63 11.42 -22.53
N GLN A 13 4.56 10.63 -22.44
CA GLN A 13 3.50 10.91 -21.47
C GLN A 13 3.96 10.49 -20.07
N GLN A 14 3.81 11.39 -19.07
CA GLN A 14 4.04 11.03 -17.68
C GLN A 14 2.94 10.07 -17.20
N ILE A 15 3.34 8.91 -16.67
CA ILE A 15 2.42 7.92 -16.13
C ILE A 15 2.45 7.99 -14.60
N THR A 16 1.27 7.91 -13.99
CA THR A 16 1.11 7.70 -12.56
C THR A 16 0.32 6.41 -12.33
N PHE A 17 0.91 5.46 -11.61
CA PHE A 17 0.23 4.25 -11.15
C PHE A 17 -0.35 4.49 -9.76
N LEU A 18 -1.65 4.24 -9.58
CA LEU A 18 -2.32 4.12 -8.29
C LEU A 18 -2.53 2.62 -8.02
N SER A 19 -2.03 2.12 -6.89
CA SER A 19 -2.10 0.68 -6.60
C SER A 19 -2.28 0.37 -5.12
N ASP A 20 -2.67 -0.88 -4.83
CA ASP A 20 -2.82 -1.45 -3.49
C ASP A 20 -1.49 -1.74 -2.77
N GLY A 21 -0.38 -1.63 -3.50
CA GLY A 21 0.97 -1.88 -3.00
C GLY A 21 1.30 -3.35 -2.80
N ALA A 22 0.69 -4.27 -3.55
CA ALA A 22 1.16 -5.65 -3.65
C ALA A 22 2.54 -5.72 -4.33
N ASP A 23 3.44 -6.58 -3.85
CA ASP A 23 4.83 -6.63 -4.30
C ASP A 23 4.94 -6.97 -5.80
N ASN A 24 4.13 -7.92 -6.26
CA ASN A 24 4.03 -8.31 -7.67
C ASN A 24 3.55 -7.16 -8.57
N LEU A 25 2.64 -6.31 -8.07
CA LEU A 25 2.15 -5.16 -8.82
C LEU A 25 3.19 -4.05 -8.88
N ARG A 26 4.01 -3.88 -7.84
CA ARG A 26 5.11 -2.93 -7.86
C ARG A 26 6.15 -3.30 -8.91
N GLU A 27 6.58 -4.56 -8.94
CA GLU A 27 7.52 -5.07 -9.95
C GLU A 27 6.97 -4.90 -11.37
N LEU A 28 5.68 -5.24 -11.56
CA LEU A 28 5.01 -5.08 -12.85
C LEU A 28 4.98 -3.61 -13.32
N GLN A 29 4.67 -2.67 -12.43
CA GLN A 29 4.62 -1.24 -12.79
C GLN A 29 6.02 -0.73 -13.19
N PHE A 30 7.08 -1.13 -12.48
CA PHE A 30 8.46 -0.78 -12.85
C PHE A 30 8.85 -1.37 -14.21
N SER A 31 8.43 -2.60 -14.51
CA SER A 31 8.66 -3.23 -15.82
C SER A 31 7.96 -2.51 -16.97
N PHE A 32 6.85 -1.81 -16.69
CA PHE A 32 6.11 -1.06 -17.70
C PHE A 32 6.71 0.30 -17.98
N TYR A 33 7.06 1.08 -16.97
CA TYR A 33 7.57 2.42 -17.19
C TYR A 33 8.47 2.84 -16.01
N PRO A 34 9.81 2.71 -16.15
CA PRO A 34 10.74 2.97 -15.06
C PRO A 34 10.64 4.41 -14.50
N GLU A 35 10.32 5.37 -15.35
CA GLU A 35 10.16 6.80 -15.00
C GLU A 35 8.74 7.16 -14.54
N SER A 36 7.92 6.19 -14.14
CA SER A 36 6.56 6.44 -13.69
C SER A 36 6.49 6.84 -12.21
N ARG A 37 5.48 7.62 -11.86
CA ARG A 37 5.17 7.92 -10.47
C ARG A 37 4.32 6.78 -9.89
N HIS A 38 4.72 6.24 -8.76
CA HIS A 38 3.96 5.19 -8.07
C HIS A 38 3.34 5.73 -6.79
N VAL A 39 2.01 5.74 -6.73
CA VAL A 39 1.22 6.19 -5.57
C VAL A 39 0.52 4.98 -4.95
N LEU A 40 0.67 4.83 -3.64
CA LEU A 40 -0.09 3.85 -2.87
C LEU A 40 -1.48 4.42 -2.58
N ASP A 41 -2.51 3.62 -2.81
CA ASP A 41 -3.88 4.01 -2.53
C ASP A 41 -4.12 4.16 -1.03
N TRP A 42 -4.62 5.34 -0.65
CA TRP A 42 -4.93 5.69 0.73
C TRP A 42 -5.97 4.74 1.34
N PHE A 43 -6.92 4.24 0.54
CA PHE A 43 -7.88 3.24 1.02
C PHE A 43 -7.15 1.98 1.50
N HIS A 44 -6.18 1.48 0.73
CA HIS A 44 -5.36 0.34 1.10
C HIS A 44 -4.49 0.59 2.33
N ILE A 45 -4.00 1.82 2.52
CA ILE A 45 -3.31 2.23 3.76
C ILE A 45 -4.25 2.12 4.96
N THR A 46 -5.45 2.68 4.86
CA THR A 46 -6.42 2.64 5.98
C THR A 46 -6.88 1.22 6.34
N MET A 47 -6.95 0.32 5.36
CA MET A 47 -7.20 -1.10 5.63
C MET A 47 -6.09 -1.74 6.48
N ARG A 48 -4.80 -1.51 6.15
CA ARG A 48 -3.67 -2.01 6.94
C ARG A 48 -3.67 -1.45 8.37
N LEU A 49 -3.97 -0.16 8.52
CA LEU A 49 -4.10 0.48 9.84
C LEU A 49 -5.26 -0.12 10.66
N THR A 50 -6.37 -0.47 10.01
CA THR A 50 -7.51 -1.12 10.67
C THR A 50 -7.11 -2.49 11.23
N VAL A 51 -6.36 -3.29 10.48
CA VAL A 51 -5.83 -4.58 10.96
C VAL A 51 -4.91 -4.39 12.17
N LEU A 52 -3.99 -3.43 12.11
CA LEU A 52 -3.10 -3.11 13.23
C LEU A 52 -3.87 -2.68 14.48
N ASN A 53 -4.90 -1.86 14.33
CA ASN A 53 -5.78 -1.46 15.45
C ASN A 53 -6.50 -2.66 16.07
N GLN A 54 -7.00 -3.59 15.25
CA GLN A 54 -7.64 -4.81 15.76
C GLN A 54 -6.65 -5.73 16.45
N TYR A 55 -5.44 -5.87 15.91
CA TYR A 55 -4.38 -6.62 16.56
C TYR A 55 -4.06 -6.05 17.94
N ALA A 56 -3.90 -4.73 18.04
CA ALA A 56 -3.56 -4.06 19.28
C ALA A 56 -4.69 -4.22 20.34
N LYS A 57 -5.97 -4.13 19.93
CA LYS A 57 -7.12 -4.47 20.79
C LYS A 57 -7.16 -5.95 21.19
N GLY A 58 -6.70 -6.85 20.33
CA GLY A 58 -6.55 -8.27 20.64
C GLY A 58 -5.51 -8.49 21.72
N VAL A 59 -4.35 -7.85 21.61
CA VAL A 59 -3.26 -7.91 22.61
C VAL A 59 -3.73 -7.41 23.98
N GLU A 60 -4.44 -6.29 24.04
CA GLU A 60 -5.01 -5.76 25.28
C GLU A 60 -5.92 -6.78 25.99
N LYS A 61 -6.72 -7.52 25.22
CA LYS A 61 -7.62 -8.56 25.75
C LYS A 61 -6.89 -9.82 26.20
N SER A 62 -5.85 -10.25 25.48
CA SER A 62 -5.13 -11.49 25.76
C SER A 62 -4.05 -11.34 26.83
N ASP A 63 -3.39 -10.18 26.89
CA ASP A 63 -2.35 -9.86 27.87
C ASP A 63 -2.54 -8.40 28.36
N PRO A 64 -3.32 -8.22 29.44
CA PRO A 64 -3.62 -6.90 29.99
C PRO A 64 -2.38 -6.16 30.49
N ALA A 65 -1.33 -6.87 30.94
CA ALA A 65 -0.12 -6.24 31.45
C ALA A 65 0.68 -5.57 30.33
N ILE A 66 0.83 -6.26 29.19
CA ILE A 66 1.49 -5.71 28.00
C ILE A 66 0.64 -4.64 27.32
N GLY A 67 -0.68 -4.86 27.22
CA GLY A 67 -1.60 -3.87 26.65
C GLY A 67 -1.59 -2.55 27.43
N THR A 68 -1.64 -2.62 28.77
CA THR A 68 -1.65 -1.43 29.62
C THR A 68 -0.37 -0.59 29.51
N VAL A 69 0.79 -1.21 29.28
CA VAL A 69 2.06 -0.48 29.11
C VAL A 69 2.15 0.13 27.71
N SER A 70 1.73 -0.59 26.67
CA SER A 70 1.91 -0.17 25.27
C SER A 70 1.00 0.98 24.85
N PHE A 71 -0.22 1.05 25.38
CA PHE A 71 -1.20 2.10 25.04
C PHE A 71 -1.17 3.32 25.97
N ARG A 72 -0.38 3.31 27.06
CA ARG A 72 -0.26 4.46 27.98
C ARG A 72 0.69 5.55 27.49
N TYR A 73 1.47 5.29 26.44
CA TYR A 73 2.50 6.21 25.91
C TYR A 73 2.27 6.61 24.44
N THR A 74 1.12 6.24 23.87
CA THR A 74 0.63 6.66 22.54
C THR A 74 -0.64 7.47 22.70
#